data_AF-A0A6A6CXV1-F1
#
_entry.id   AF-A0A6A6CXV1-F1
#
_cell.length_a   1.000
_cell.length_b   1.000
_cell.length_c   1.000
_cell.angle_alpha   90.00
_cell.angle_beta   90.00
_cell.angle_gamma   90.00
#
_symmetry.space_group_name_H-M   'P 1'
#
loop_
_entity.id
_entity.type
_entity.pdbx_description
1 polymer ?
#
loop_
_entity_poly.entity_id
_entity_poly.type
_entity_poly.pdbx_seq_one_letter_code
_entity_poly.pdbx_strand_id
1 'polypeptide(L)'
;MDSTEAAKLIAIPAALIVSGYQLALSQNSLPIVLNEAASVSTPIFKQVYNRGAVIAVPGALVASTAFGYLAYTTHNSTHRWLFTTGAILTFGVLPFTRLVMYGGIQRLIEISGSSTVQERSGAEVTKSLKAWTVQNWVRCGMMLTAGFAGLVTAFV
;
A
#
# COMPACT_ATOMS: atom_id res chain seq x y z
N MET A 1 -5.84 22.30 20.11
CA MET A 1 -6.08 21.38 18.98
C MET A 1 -7.33 20.59 19.29
N ASP A 2 -8.36 20.74 18.48
CA ASP A 2 -9.58 19.93 18.64
C ASP A 2 -9.40 18.52 18.04
N SER A 3 -10.37 17.63 18.26
CA SER A 3 -10.30 16.25 17.77
C SER A 3 -10.33 16.13 16.25
N THR A 4 -10.91 17.10 15.54
CA THR A 4 -11.00 17.14 14.07
C THR A 4 -9.65 17.56 13.48
N GLU A 5 -9.01 18.58 14.04
CA GLU A 5 -7.65 19.00 13.68
C GLU A 5 -6.65 17.86 13.93
N ALA A 6 -6.74 17.21 15.09
CA ALA A 6 -5.91 16.06 15.41
C ALA A 6 -6.09 14.93 14.37
N ALA A 7 -7.34 14.61 14.01
CA ALA A 7 -7.64 13.59 13.02
C ALA A 7 -7.11 13.95 11.62
N LYS A 8 -7.16 15.23 11.20
CA LYS A 8 -6.54 15.68 9.93
C LYS A 8 -5.02 15.49 9.93
N LEU A 9 -4.36 15.84 11.03
CA LEU A 9 -2.92 15.67 11.22
C LEU A 9 -2.47 14.21 11.29
N ILE A 10 -3.40 13.27 11.50
CA ILE A 10 -3.13 11.84 11.45
C ILE A 10 -3.47 11.27 10.07
N ALA A 11 -4.69 11.50 9.59
CA ALA A 11 -5.23 10.87 8.38
C ALA A 11 -4.39 11.19 7.13
N ILE A 12 -4.14 12.48 6.90
CA ILE A 12 -3.48 12.96 5.68
C ILE A 12 -2.02 12.52 5.65
N PRO A 13 -1.19 12.78 6.69
CA PRO A 13 0.21 12.35 6.66
C PRO A 13 0.35 10.83 6.64
N ALA A 14 -0.46 10.07 7.38
CA ALA A 14 -0.39 8.61 7.34
C ALA A 14 -0.63 8.06 5.93
N ALA A 15 -1.64 8.59 5.21
CA ALA A 15 -1.91 8.19 3.84
C ALA A 15 -0.75 8.53 2.88
N LEU A 16 -0.21 9.76 2.98
CA LEU A 16 0.89 10.21 2.13
C LEU A 16 2.21 9.50 2.42
N ILE A 17 2.53 9.23 3.69
CA ILE A 17 3.74 8.49 4.09
C ILE A 17 3.67 7.05 3.55
N VAL A 18 2.54 6.37 3.73
CA VAL A 18 2.38 5.00 3.21
C VAL A 18 2.43 4.98 1.69
N SER A 19 1.86 5.98 1.01
CA SER A 19 1.98 6.13 -0.45
C SER A 19 3.44 6.32 -0.88
N GLY A 20 4.17 7.26 -0.27
CA GLY A 20 5.57 7.51 -0.57
C GLY A 20 6.47 6.30 -0.30
N TYR A 21 6.18 5.54 0.76
CA TYR A 21 6.86 4.28 1.04
C TYR A 21 6.66 3.24 -0.08
N GLN A 22 5.42 3.08 -0.55
CA GLN A 22 5.09 2.17 -1.65
C GLN A 22 5.71 2.63 -2.97
N LEU A 23 5.69 3.94 -3.25
CA LEU A 23 6.33 4.56 -4.40
C LEU A 23 7.82 4.25 -4.45
N ALA A 24 8.52 4.51 -3.33
CA ALA A 24 9.97 4.30 -3.23
C ALA A 24 10.36 2.83 -3.48
N LEU A 25 9.57 1.87 -2.95
CA LEU A 25 9.78 0.45 -3.24
C LEU A 25 9.57 0.13 -4.71
N SER A 26 8.47 0.60 -5.30
CA SER A 26 8.13 0.32 -6.70
C SER A 26 9.10 0.94 -7.71
N GLN A 27 9.55 2.17 -7.45
CA GLN A 27 10.39 2.93 -8.37
C GLN A 27 11.89 2.61 -8.20
N ASN A 28 12.37 2.52 -6.95
CA ASN A 28 13.81 2.45 -6.71
C ASN A 28 14.31 1.03 -6.45
N SER A 29 13.49 0.17 -5.84
CA SER A 29 13.94 -1.17 -5.40
C SER A 29 13.58 -2.26 -6.40
N LEU A 30 12.35 -2.26 -6.90
CA LEU A 30 11.87 -3.37 -7.75
C LEU A 30 12.58 -3.55 -9.08
N PRO A 31 12.96 -2.49 -9.82
CA PRO A 31 13.69 -2.66 -11.08
C PRO A 31 15.01 -3.42 -10.90
N ILE A 32 15.68 -3.21 -9.75
CA ILE A 32 16.91 -3.91 -9.40
C ILE A 32 16.59 -5.39 -9.14
N VAL A 33 15.62 -5.66 -8.26
CA VAL A 33 15.22 -7.03 -7.88
C VAL A 33 14.70 -7.85 -9.07
N LEU A 34 14.09 -7.21 -10.07
CA LEU A 34 13.56 -7.86 -11.28
C LEU A 34 14.64 -8.43 -12.21
N ASN A 35 15.86 -7.91 -12.13
CA ASN A 35 16.99 -8.36 -12.97
C ASN A 35 17.81 -9.47 -12.30
N GLU A 36 17.50 -9.80 -11.05
CA GLU A 36 18.23 -10.78 -10.26
C GLU A 36 17.69 -12.20 -10.48
N ALA A 37 18.56 -13.20 -10.28
CA ALA A 37 18.17 -14.60 -10.26
C ALA A 37 17.10 -14.88 -9.19
N ALA A 38 16.24 -15.87 -9.41
CA ALA A 38 15.18 -16.25 -8.46
C ALA A 38 15.69 -16.57 -7.05
N SER A 39 16.92 -17.08 -6.94
CA SER A 39 17.62 -17.35 -5.68
C SER A 39 17.94 -16.09 -4.88
N VAL A 40 18.03 -14.94 -5.53
CA VAL A 40 18.32 -13.63 -4.92
C VAL A 40 17.04 -12.82 -4.77
N SER A 41 16.20 -12.77 -5.81
CA SER A 41 15.02 -11.91 -5.84
C SER A 41 13.90 -12.36 -4.89
N THR A 42 13.66 -13.67 -4.75
CA THR A 42 12.56 -14.17 -3.90
C THR A 42 12.80 -14.01 -2.39
N PRO A 43 14.01 -14.23 -1.83
CA PRO A 43 14.27 -13.90 -0.43
C PRO A 43 14.19 -12.39 -0.14
N ILE A 44 14.69 -11.55 -1.05
CA ILE A 44 14.57 -10.08 -0.93
C ILE A 44 13.09 -9.69 -0.91
N PHE A 45 12.30 -10.20 -1.85
CA PHE A 45 10.86 -9.96 -1.91
C PHE A 45 10.16 -10.33 -0.59
N LYS A 46 10.42 -11.52 -0.04
CA LYS A 46 9.83 -11.96 1.23
C LYS A 46 10.15 -10.99 2.37
N GLN A 47 11.40 -10.53 2.47
CA GLN A 47 11.79 -9.57 3.50
C GLN A 47 11.11 -8.22 3.30
N VAL A 48 11.10 -7.69 2.07
CA VAL A 48 10.44 -6.42 1.72
C VAL A 48 8.95 -6.49 2.02
N TYR A 49 8.27 -7.56 1.64
CA TYR A 49 6.84 -7.73 1.88
C TYR A 49 6.51 -7.77 3.38
N ASN A 50 7.23 -8.59 4.14
CA ASN A 50 6.97 -8.75 5.57
C ASN A 50 7.29 -7.48 6.36
N ARG A 51 8.41 -6.82 6.07
CA ARG A 51 8.77 -5.55 6.72
C ARG A 51 7.83 -4.42 6.30
N GLY A 52 7.47 -4.37 5.02
CA GLY A 52 6.53 -3.38 4.51
C GLY A 52 5.13 -3.52 5.11
N ALA A 53 4.66 -4.74 5.38
CA ALA A 53 3.37 -4.97 6.03
C ALA A 53 3.29 -4.34 7.44
N VAL A 54 4.39 -4.31 8.19
CA VAL A 54 4.45 -3.69 9.54
C VAL A 54 4.21 -2.19 9.50
N ILE A 55 4.49 -1.52 8.38
CA ILE A 55 4.23 -0.09 8.20
C ILE A 55 2.90 0.14 7.49
N ALA A 56 2.69 -0.55 6.37
CA ALA A 56 1.56 -0.31 5.49
C ALA A 56 0.21 -0.69 6.13
N VAL A 57 0.14 -1.81 6.87
CA VAL A 57 -1.13 -2.26 7.47
C VAL A 57 -1.58 -1.33 8.60
N PRO A 58 -0.74 -1.02 9.62
CA PRO A 58 -1.14 -0.06 10.65
C PRO A 58 -1.41 1.33 10.07
N GLY A 59 -0.58 1.80 9.13
CA GLY A 59 -0.76 3.09 8.49
C GLY A 59 -2.10 3.21 7.73
N ALA A 60 -2.48 2.17 6.99
CA ALA A 60 -3.78 2.13 6.30
C ALA A 60 -4.96 2.12 7.27
N LEU A 61 -4.88 1.36 8.37
CA LEU A 61 -5.93 1.31 9.39
C LEU A 61 -6.08 2.66 10.11
N VAL A 62 -4.97 3.23 10.58
CA VAL A 62 -4.96 4.53 11.26
C VAL A 62 -5.52 5.63 10.34
N ALA A 63 -5.06 5.68 9.09
CA ALA A 63 -5.57 6.65 8.13
C ALA A 63 -7.07 6.45 7.86
N SER A 64 -7.51 5.21 7.65
CA SER A 64 -8.91 4.89 7.39
C SER A 64 -9.82 5.28 8.55
N THR A 65 -9.45 4.94 9.78
CA THR A 65 -10.23 5.29 10.97
C THR A 65 -10.30 6.80 11.16
N ALA A 66 -9.18 7.51 11.00
CA ALA A 66 -9.15 8.97 11.13
C ALA A 66 -9.97 9.66 10.02
N PHE A 67 -9.88 9.20 8.76
CA PHE A 67 -10.74 9.69 7.68
C PHE A 67 -12.22 9.39 7.93
N GLY A 68 -12.55 8.19 8.43
CA GLY A 68 -13.92 7.81 8.77
C GLY A 68 -14.50 8.68 9.88
N TYR A 69 -13.68 9.00 10.90
CA TYR A 69 -14.05 9.95 11.95
C TYR A 69 -14.35 11.34 11.37
N LEU A 70 -13.46 11.87 10.53
CA LEU A 70 -13.66 13.18 9.89
C LEU A 70 -14.91 13.24 9.00
N ALA A 71 -15.20 12.15 8.28
CA ALA A 71 -16.41 12.02 7.46
C ALA A 71 -17.68 12.01 8.31
N TYR A 72 -17.62 11.37 9.49
CA TYR A 72 -18.74 11.29 10.42
C TYR A 72 -19.03 12.65 11.07
N THR A 73 -18.00 13.38 11.50
CA THR A 73 -18.16 14.61 12.30
C THR A 73 -18.38 15.88 11.48
N THR A 74 -17.96 15.94 10.22
CA THR A 74 -18.10 17.16 9.41
C THR A 74 -19.55 17.48 9.04
N HIS A 75 -19.96 18.74 9.14
CA HIS A 75 -21.26 19.22 8.68
C HIS A 75 -21.26 19.66 7.20
N ASN A 76 -20.09 19.79 6.57
CA ASN A 76 -19.96 20.18 5.17
C ASN A 76 -20.06 18.93 4.27
N SER A 77 -21.03 18.92 3.34
CA SER A 77 -21.26 17.80 2.42
C SER A 77 -20.08 17.49 1.51
N THR A 78 -19.37 18.51 1.01
CA THR A 78 -18.17 18.33 0.18
C THR A 78 -17.05 17.68 0.98
N HIS A 79 -16.81 18.17 2.20
CA HIS A 79 -15.80 17.58 3.09
C HIS A 79 -16.14 16.13 3.44
N ARG A 80 -17.42 15.85 3.70
CA ARG A 80 -17.90 14.48 3.99
C ARG A 80 -17.55 13.53 2.86
N TRP A 81 -17.80 13.91 1.60
CA TRP A 81 -17.43 13.09 0.44
C TRP A 81 -15.92 12.88 0.31
N LEU A 82 -15.14 13.93 0.50
CA LEU A 82 -13.67 13.86 0.42
C LEU A 82 -13.09 12.95 1.51
N PHE A 83 -13.52 13.09 2.76
CA PHE A 83 -13.08 12.22 3.85
C PHE A 83 -13.61 10.78 3.72
N THR A 84 -14.84 10.59 3.23
CA THR A 84 -15.38 9.25 2.95
C THR A 84 -14.54 8.54 1.88
N THR A 85 -14.14 9.27 0.84
CA THR A 85 -13.25 8.76 -0.21
C THR A 85 -11.90 8.37 0.38
N GLY A 86 -11.32 9.22 1.24
CA GLY A 86 -10.09 8.91 1.97
C GLY A 86 -10.21 7.63 2.81
N ALA A 87 -11.32 7.46 3.55
CA ALA A 87 -11.57 6.29 4.39
C ALA A 87 -11.69 5.00 3.57
N ILE A 88 -12.44 5.04 2.47
CA ILE A 88 -12.67 3.89 1.58
C ILE A 88 -11.37 3.49 0.88
N LEU A 89 -10.62 4.45 0.33
CA LEU A 89 -9.39 4.16 -0.40
C LEU A 89 -8.29 3.60 0.51
N THR A 90 -8.09 4.18 1.69
CA THR A 90 -7.10 3.69 2.66
C THR A 90 -7.47 2.30 3.19
N PHE A 91 -8.74 2.08 3.53
CA PHE A 91 -9.21 0.74 3.93
C PHE A 91 -9.06 -0.26 2.79
N GLY A 92 -9.46 0.14 1.58
CA GLY A 92 -9.54 -0.69 0.38
C GLY A 92 -8.22 -1.34 -0.04
N VAL A 93 -7.08 -0.77 0.39
CA VAL A 93 -5.75 -1.37 0.18
C VAL A 93 -5.66 -2.77 0.79
N LEU A 94 -6.30 -3.02 1.94
CA LEU A 94 -6.27 -4.29 2.65
C LEU A 94 -7.03 -5.40 1.88
N PRO A 95 -8.33 -5.25 1.54
CA PRO A 95 -9.02 -6.24 0.72
C PRO A 95 -8.43 -6.34 -0.68
N PHE A 96 -7.93 -5.26 -1.29
CA PHE A 96 -7.22 -5.36 -2.57
C PHE A 96 -6.00 -6.28 -2.46
N THR A 97 -5.19 -6.12 -1.41
CA THR A 97 -4.04 -7.00 -1.16
C THR A 97 -4.49 -8.45 -0.97
N ARG A 98 -5.55 -8.67 -0.17
CA ARG A 98 -6.03 -10.02 0.16
C ARG A 98 -6.68 -10.74 -1.03
N LEU A 99 -7.43 -10.04 -1.86
CA LEU A 99 -8.24 -10.62 -2.93
C LEU A 99 -7.48 -10.67 -4.26
N VAL A 100 -6.67 -9.66 -4.57
CA VAL A 100 -6.01 -9.53 -5.87
C VAL A 100 -4.54 -9.98 -5.83
N MET A 101 -3.82 -9.63 -4.76
CA MET A 101 -2.37 -9.83 -4.71
C MET A 101 -1.94 -11.13 -4.03
N TYR A 102 -2.80 -11.68 -3.16
CA TYR A 102 -2.42 -12.75 -2.23
C TYR A 102 -1.81 -13.98 -2.89
N GLY A 103 -2.39 -14.45 -4.00
CA GLY A 103 -1.87 -15.64 -4.69
C GLY A 103 -0.44 -15.49 -5.18
N GLY A 104 -0.14 -14.36 -5.85
CA GLY A 104 1.22 -14.08 -6.33
C GLY A 104 2.22 -13.86 -5.18
N ILE A 105 1.79 -13.17 -4.12
CA ILE A 105 2.61 -12.96 -2.92
C ILE A 105 2.98 -14.30 -2.27
N GLN A 106 1.99 -15.16 -1.98
CA GLN A 106 2.25 -16.44 -1.34
C GLN A 106 3.16 -17.31 -2.19
N ARG A 107 2.93 -17.33 -3.50
CA ARG A 107 3.77 -18.12 -4.41
C ARG A 107 5.24 -17.67 -4.39
N LEU A 108 5.50 -16.37 -4.39
CA LEU A 108 6.87 -15.84 -4.27
C LEU A 108 7.51 -16.19 -2.91
N ILE A 109 6.73 -16.16 -1.82
CA ILE A 109 7.19 -16.56 -0.48
C ILE A 109 7.50 -18.06 -0.42
N GLU A 110 6.66 -18.90 -1.00
CA GLU A 110 6.89 -20.35 -1.09
C GLU A 110 8.17 -20.68 -1.85
N ILE A 111 8.36 -20.06 -3.03
CA ILE A 111 9.58 -20.25 -3.84
C ILE A 111 10.82 -19.83 -3.04
N SER A 112 10.74 -18.77 -2.24
CA SER A 112 11.86 -18.32 -1.41
C SER A 112 12.33 -19.35 -0.36
N GLY A 113 11.51 -20.36 -0.06
CA GLY A 113 11.82 -21.41 0.92
C GLY A 113 12.59 -22.61 0.35
N SER A 114 12.83 -22.69 -0.96
CA SER A 114 13.49 -23.84 -1.58
C SER A 114 14.39 -23.46 -2.75
N SER A 115 15.70 -23.74 -2.61
CA SER A 115 16.69 -23.51 -3.66
C SER A 115 16.39 -24.30 -4.94
N THR A 116 15.94 -25.55 -4.80
CA THR A 116 15.59 -26.40 -5.95
C THR A 116 14.39 -25.87 -6.74
N VAL A 117 13.44 -25.23 -6.07
CA VAL A 117 12.29 -24.58 -6.72
C VAL A 117 12.72 -23.27 -7.37
N GLN A 118 13.58 -22.49 -6.72
CA GLN A 118 14.13 -21.24 -7.28
C GLN A 118 14.81 -21.45 -8.63
N GLU A 119 15.64 -22.49 -8.76
CA GLU A 119 16.35 -22.82 -10.00
C GLU A 119 15.40 -23.05 -11.20
N ARG A 120 14.18 -23.54 -10.94
CA ARG A 120 13.21 -23.92 -11.97
C ARG A 120 12.13 -22.87 -12.21
N SER A 121 11.95 -21.92 -11.29
CA SER A 121 10.86 -20.94 -11.30
C SER A 121 11.26 -19.57 -11.85
N GLY A 122 12.40 -19.40 -12.53
CA GLY A 122 12.89 -18.09 -12.99
C GLY A 122 11.86 -17.24 -13.74
N ALA A 123 11.23 -17.80 -14.79
CA ALA A 123 10.21 -17.09 -15.56
C ALA A 123 8.93 -16.78 -14.76
N GLU A 124 8.53 -17.70 -13.88
CA GLU A 124 7.39 -17.54 -12.97
C GLU A 124 7.63 -16.40 -11.97
N VAL A 125 8.82 -16.35 -11.37
CA VAL A 125 9.23 -15.30 -10.44
C VAL A 125 9.21 -13.94 -11.11
N THR A 126 9.81 -13.81 -12.29
CA THR A 126 9.81 -12.55 -13.05
C THR A 126 8.39 -12.09 -13.37
N LYS A 127 7.49 -13.00 -13.79
CA LYS A 127 6.09 -12.68 -14.07
C LYS A 127 5.38 -12.19 -12.80
N SER A 128 5.52 -12.91 -11.70
CA SER A 128 4.89 -12.58 -10.41
C SER A 128 5.41 -11.27 -9.82
N LEU A 129 6.71 -11.01 -9.90
CA LEU A 129 7.30 -9.75 -9.46
C LEU A 129 6.82 -8.57 -10.30
N LYS A 130 6.74 -8.70 -11.63
CA LYS A 130 6.16 -7.66 -12.50
C LYS A 130 4.70 -7.38 -12.16
N ALA A 131 3.90 -8.43 -11.94
CA ALA A 131 2.52 -8.29 -11.52
C ALA A 131 2.42 -7.57 -10.16
N TRP A 132 3.27 -7.95 -9.19
CA TRP A 132 3.33 -7.29 -7.90
C TRP A 132 3.71 -5.81 -8.00
N THR A 133 4.65 -5.45 -8.87
CA THR A 133 5.02 -4.05 -9.14
C THR A 133 3.79 -3.23 -9.57
N VAL A 134 3.04 -3.72 -10.56
CA VAL A 134 1.84 -3.02 -11.05
C VAL A 134 0.78 -2.93 -9.96
N GLN A 135 0.54 -4.01 -9.23
CA GLN A 135 -0.42 -4.02 -8.12
C GLN A 135 0.01 -3.08 -6.98
N ASN A 136 1.30 -2.95 -6.71
CA ASN A 136 1.80 -2.01 -5.70
C ASN A 136 1.63 -0.56 -6.13
N TRP A 137 1.73 -0.25 -7.43
CA TRP A 137 1.36 1.07 -7.96
C TRP A 137 -0.11 1.40 -7.76
N VAL A 138 -1.01 0.42 -7.89
CA VAL A 138 -2.44 0.62 -7.60
C VAL A 138 -2.63 0.99 -6.12
N ARG A 139 -2.00 0.25 -5.18
CA ARG A 139 -2.04 0.59 -3.75
C ARG A 139 -1.49 1.99 -3.49
N CYS A 140 -0.39 2.36 -4.17
CA CYS A 140 0.24 3.66 -4.04
C CYS A 140 -0.73 4.76 -4.46
N GLY A 141 -1.40 4.58 -5.60
CA GLY A 141 -2.41 5.50 -6.12
C GLY A 141 -3.59 5.66 -5.17
N MET A 142 -4.13 4.56 -4.62
CA MET A 142 -5.22 4.61 -3.64
C MET A 142 -4.84 5.44 -2.41
N MET A 143 -3.66 5.21 -1.83
CA MET A 143 -3.18 5.96 -0.67
C MET A 143 -2.88 7.43 -1.01
N LEU A 144 -2.33 7.70 -2.20
CA LEU A 144 -2.03 9.06 -2.66
C LEU A 144 -3.32 9.87 -2.83
N THR A 145 -4.30 9.31 -3.55
CA THR A 145 -5.61 9.92 -3.77
C THR A 145 -6.33 10.16 -2.45
N ALA A 146 -6.24 9.25 -1.48
CA ALA A 146 -6.79 9.47 -0.14
C ALA A 146 -6.15 10.68 0.57
N GLY A 147 -4.82 10.75 0.55
CA GLY A 147 -4.08 11.87 1.14
C GLY A 147 -4.46 13.21 0.51
N PHE A 148 -4.52 13.28 -0.83
CA PHE A 148 -4.93 14.49 -1.54
C PHE A 148 -6.40 14.84 -1.35
N ALA A 149 -7.31 13.86 -1.33
CA ALA A 149 -8.72 14.12 -1.04
C ALA A 149 -8.88 14.80 0.32
N GLY A 150 -8.15 14.34 1.34
CA GLY A 150 -8.09 15.01 2.64
C GLY A 150 -7.49 16.41 2.56
N LEU A 151 -6.37 16.58 1.84
CA LEU A 151 -5.68 17.87 1.71
C LEU A 151 -6.55 18.94 1.01
N VAL A 152 -7.33 18.54 0.01
CA VAL A 152 -8.24 19.44 -0.74
C VAL A 152 -9.25 20.13 0.19
N THR A 153 -9.63 19.51 1.31
CA THR A 153 -10.55 20.11 2.29
C THR A 153 -10.01 21.39 2.96
N ALA A 154 -8.71 21.68 2.84
CA ALA A 154 -8.15 22.95 3.29
C ALA A 154 -8.42 24.12 2.34
N PHE A 155 -8.90 23.85 1.13
CA PHE A 155 -9.08 24.82 0.05
C PHE A 155 -10.54 24.97 -0.42
N VAL A 156 -11.45 24.14 0.06
CA VAL A 156 -12.88 24.11 -0.33
C VAL A 156 -13.81 24.08 0.86
#